data_AF-D7MN87-F1
#
_entry.id   AF-D7MN87-F1
#
_cell.length_a   1.000
_cell.length_b   1.000
_cell.length_c   1.000
_cell.angle_alpha   90.00
_cell.angle_beta   90.00
_cell.angle_gamma   90.00
#
_symmetry.space_group_name_H-M   'P 1'
#
loop_
_entity.id
_entity.type
_entity.pdbx_description
1 polymer ?
#
loop_
_entity_poly.entity_id
_entity_poly.type
_entity_poly.pdbx_seq_one_letter_code
_entity_poly.pdbx_strand_id
1 'polypeptide(L)'
;MEKKSQLILFPLPLQGCINPMLQLAKILYSRSFSITIIHTRFNAEKSSDHPLFTFLQIPDGLSESQTQSRDVLLQLTLLNNNCENPFRECLAKLIKPSF
;
A
#
# COMPACT_ATOMS: atom_id res chain seq x y z
N MET A 1 -18.54 18.39 11.61
CA MET A 1 -18.16 17.09 11.01
C MET A 1 -17.05 16.51 11.88
N GLU A 2 -17.22 15.31 12.44
CA GLU A 2 -16.18 14.66 13.23
C GLU A 2 -14.95 14.37 12.36
N LYS A 3 -13.75 14.64 12.90
CA LYS A 3 -12.49 14.37 12.22
C LYS A 3 -12.26 12.86 12.25
N LYS A 4 -12.55 12.19 11.13
CA LYS A 4 -12.31 10.76 10.94
C LYS A 4 -10.80 10.47 11.06
N SER A 5 -10.38 9.65 12.01
CA SER A 5 -8.97 9.24 12.14
C SER A 5 -8.54 8.50 10.88
N GLN A 6 -7.41 8.91 10.30
CA GLN A 6 -6.86 8.29 9.10
C GLN A 6 -5.91 7.16 9.46
N LEU A 7 -6.08 6.01 8.82
CA LEU A 7 -5.16 4.88 8.88
C LEU A 7 -4.52 4.66 7.52
N ILE A 8 -3.20 4.54 7.54
CA ILE A 8 -2.38 4.27 6.36
C ILE A 8 -1.92 2.82 6.47
N LEU A 9 -2.26 2.01 5.48
CA LEU A 9 -1.88 0.61 5.39
C LEU A 9 -0.90 0.44 4.22
N PHE A 10 0.15 -0.36 4.41
CA PHE A 10 1.10 -0.74 3.37
C PHE A 10 1.23 -2.26 3.37
N PRO A 11 0.35 -2.98 2.64
CA PRO A 11 0.37 -4.43 2.59
C PRO A 11 1.66 -4.94 1.95
N LEU A 12 2.18 -6.05 2.46
CA LEU A 12 3.22 -6.81 1.76
C LEU A 12 2.66 -7.26 0.41
N PRO A 13 3.34 -7.00 -0.74
CA PRO A 13 2.77 -7.19 -2.07
C PRO A 13 2.88 -8.65 -2.54
N LEU A 14 2.44 -9.56 -1.69
CA LEU A 14 2.27 -10.98 -1.97
C LEU A 14 0.78 -11.31 -1.91
N GLN A 15 0.27 -12.09 -2.87
CA GLN A 15 -1.16 -12.36 -3.03
C GLN A 15 -1.84 -12.90 -1.75
N GLY A 16 -1.12 -13.69 -0.94
CA GLY A 16 -1.60 -14.20 0.34
C GLY A 16 -1.68 -13.17 1.47
N CYS A 17 -1.05 -12.01 1.32
CA CYS A 17 -0.98 -10.95 2.32
C CYS A 17 -1.90 -9.76 2.01
N ILE A 18 -2.11 -9.45 0.72
CA ILE A 18 -2.93 -8.29 0.31
C ILE A 18 -4.40 -8.48 0.73
N ASN A 19 -5.01 -9.61 0.36
CA ASN A 19 -6.41 -9.90 0.68
C ASN A 19 -6.74 -9.79 2.19
N PRO A 20 -5.98 -10.43 3.11
CA PRO A 20 -6.20 -10.24 4.55
C PRO A 20 -6.09 -8.78 5.01
N MET A 21 -5.13 -8.01 4.47
CA MET A 21 -4.99 -6.58 4.79
C MET A 21 -6.18 -5.76 4.31
N LEU A 22 -6.77 -6.09 3.15
CA LEU A 22 -7.99 -5.44 2.66
C LEU A 22 -9.23 -5.83 3.47
N GLN A 23 -9.32 -7.06 3.96
CA GLN A 23 -10.38 -7.46 4.89
C GLN A 23 -10.26 -6.70 6.22
N LEU A 24 -9.05 -6.58 6.76
CA LEU A 24 -8.76 -5.76 7.93
C LEU A 24 -9.15 -4.29 7.68
N ALA A 25 -8.80 -3.74 6.52
CA ALA A 25 -9.18 -2.40 6.11
C ALA A 25 -10.71 -2.19 6.12
N LYS A 26 -11.49 -3.17 5.64
CA LYS A 26 -12.97 -3.12 5.68
C LYS A 26 -13.49 -3.04 7.12
N ILE A 27 -12.94 -3.86 8.02
CA ILE A 27 -13.31 -3.86 9.44
C ILE A 27 -12.96 -2.51 10.11
N LEU A 28 -11.82 -1.93 9.78
CA LEU A 28 -11.41 -0.63 10.31
C LEU A 28 -12.28 0.50 9.74
N TYR A 29 -12.60 0.44 8.45
CA TYR A 29 -13.50 1.42 7.83
C TYR A 29 -14.88 1.44 8.49
N SER A 30 -15.45 0.28 8.83
CA SER A 30 -16.73 0.18 9.53
C SER A 30 -16.69 0.72 10.97
N ARG A 31 -15.49 0.91 11.53
CA ARG A 31 -15.26 1.53 12.85
C ARG A 31 -14.92 3.02 12.72
N SER A 32 -15.37 3.67 11.65
CA SER A 32 -15.19 5.09 11.43
C SER A 32 -13.72 5.53 11.25
N PHE A 33 -12.85 4.69 10.66
CA PHE A 33 -11.54 5.14 10.14
C PHE A 33 -11.59 5.47 8.64
N SER A 34 -10.89 6.52 8.19
CA SER A 34 -10.58 6.69 6.76
C SER A 34 -9.36 5.84 6.44
N ILE A 35 -9.42 5.09 5.33
CA ILE A 35 -8.36 4.17 4.97
C ILE A 35 -7.64 4.68 3.73
N THR A 36 -6.31 4.73 3.81
CA THR A 36 -5.42 4.91 2.67
C THR A 36 -4.51 3.69 2.56
N ILE A 37 -4.50 3.05 1.40
CA ILE A 37 -3.64 1.91 1.10
C ILE A 37 -2.54 2.40 0.18
N ILE A 38 -1.30 2.35 0.66
CA ILE A 38 -0.13 2.50 -0.18
C ILE A 38 0.15 1.13 -0.80
N HIS A 39 0.49 1.07 -2.08
CA HIS A 39 0.88 -0.16 -2.76
C HIS A 39 1.90 0.11 -3.86
N THR A 40 2.55 -0.95 -4.35
CA THR A 40 3.47 -0.89 -5.48
C THR A 40 2.77 -1.32 -6.77
N ARG A 41 3.48 -1.32 -7.92
CA ARG A 41 2.95 -1.93 -9.16
C ARG A 41 3.04 -3.45 -9.10
N PHE A 42 4.06 -3.97 -8.43
CA PHE A 42 4.24 -5.39 -8.15
C PHE A 42 3.00 -5.99 -7.45
N ASN A 43 2.32 -6.93 -8.11
CA ASN A 43 1.09 -7.58 -7.63
C ASN A 43 -0.03 -6.61 -7.19
N ALA A 44 -0.17 -5.47 -7.86
CA ALA A 44 -1.20 -4.50 -7.53
C ALA A 44 -2.62 -5.07 -7.74
N GLU A 45 -3.49 -4.87 -6.76
CA GLU A 45 -4.92 -5.10 -6.93
C GLU A 45 -5.62 -3.92 -7.61
N LYS A 46 -6.76 -4.19 -8.24
CA LYS A 46 -7.54 -3.16 -8.90
C LYS A 46 -8.25 -2.31 -7.83
N SER A 47 -7.88 -1.04 -7.75
CA SER A 47 -8.51 -0.09 -6.82
C SER A 47 -10.03 0.04 -7.04
N SER A 48 -10.52 -0.19 -8.27
CA SER A 48 -11.94 -0.20 -8.62
C SER A 48 -12.76 -1.21 -7.80
N ASP A 49 -12.14 -2.29 -7.35
CA ASP A 49 -12.80 -3.38 -6.63
C ASP A 49 -13.00 -3.02 -5.14
N HIS A 50 -12.40 -1.91 -4.70
CA HIS A 50 -12.38 -1.43 -3.31
C HIS A 50 -12.68 0.08 -3.20
N PRO A 51 -13.86 0.54 -3.65
CA PRO A 51 -14.19 1.97 -3.72
C PRO A 51 -14.29 2.68 -2.35
N LEU A 52 -14.26 1.93 -1.25
CA LEU A 52 -14.29 2.46 0.11
C LEU A 52 -12.96 3.07 0.56
N PHE A 53 -11.86 2.78 -0.15
CA PHE A 53 -10.50 3.14 0.25
C PHE A 53 -9.83 4.06 -0.76
N THR A 54 -8.88 4.87 -0.30
CA THR A 54 -7.96 5.59 -1.18
C THR A 54 -6.74 4.72 -1.46
N PHE A 55 -6.39 4.54 -2.74
CA PHE A 55 -5.17 3.82 -3.14
C PHE A 55 -4.11 4.80 -3.61
N LEU A 56 -2.88 4.61 -3.14
CA LEU A 56 -1.72 5.40 -3.56
C LEU A 56 -0.62 4.45 -4.04
N GLN A 57 -0.35 4.51 -5.33
CA GLN A 57 0.73 3.74 -5.92
C GLN A 57 2.07 4.47 -5.72
N ILE A 58 3.08 3.75 -5.25
CA ILE A 58 4.48 4.20 -5.25
C ILE A 58 5.31 3.36 -6.25
N PRO A 59 6.36 3.94 -6.86
CA PRO A 59 7.28 3.18 -7.70
C PRO A 59 8.04 2.11 -6.88
N ASP A 60 8.22 0.93 -7.47
CA ASP A 60 8.97 -0.20 -6.91
C ASP A 60 10.36 -0.40 -7.52
N GLY A 61 10.66 0.28 -8.63
CA GLY A 61 11.97 0.23 -9.29
C GLY A 61 12.35 -1.16 -9.82
N LEU A 62 11.40 -2.11 -9.89
CA LEU A 62 11.67 -3.45 -10.42
C LEU A 62 11.66 -3.43 -11.95
N SER A 63 12.64 -4.11 -12.54
CA SER A 63 12.57 -4.48 -13.95
C SER A 63 11.52 -5.57 -14.19
N GLU A 64 11.17 -5.79 -15.46
CA GLU A 64 10.28 -6.90 -15.84
C GLU A 64 10.89 -8.27 -15.46
N SER A 65 12.20 -8.45 -15.66
CA SER A 65 12.90 -9.69 -15.29
C SER A 65 12.91 -9.92 -13.77
N GLN A 66 13.07 -8.86 -12.97
CA GLN A 66 13.00 -8.95 -11.51
C GLN A 66 11.59 -9.27 -11.04
N THR A 67 10.56 -8.69 -11.68
CA THR A 67 9.15 -8.96 -11.40
C THR A 67 8.78 -10.43 -11.67
N GLN A 68 9.38 -11.06 -12.68
CA GLN A 68 9.12 -12.46 -13.05
C GLN A 68 10.06 -13.47 -12.37
N SER A 69 11.00 -13.02 -11.54
CA SER A 69 11.90 -13.90 -10.80
C SER A 69 11.13 -14.89 -9.93
N ARG A 70 11.62 -16.13 -9.82
CA ARG A 70 11.09 -17.12 -8.87
C ARG A 70 11.73 -17.00 -7.48
N ASP A 71 12.78 -16.19 -7.36
CA ASP A 71 13.42 -15.88 -6.09
C ASP A 71 12.64 -14.76 -5.38
N VAL A 72 11.69 -15.18 -4.55
CA VAL A 72 10.83 -14.29 -3.77
C VAL A 72 11.65 -13.47 -2.76
N LEU A 73 12.72 -14.03 -2.20
CA LEU A 73 13.55 -13.32 -1.23
C LEU A 73 14.31 -12.18 -1.89
N LEU A 74 14.84 -12.42 -3.09
CA LEU A 74 15.45 -11.38 -3.90
C LEU A 74 14.43 -10.27 -4.24
N GLN A 75 13.22 -10.63 -4.66
CA GLN A 75 12.15 -9.67 -4.96
C GLN A 75 11.81 -8.79 -3.77
N LEU A 76 11.60 -9.37 -2.59
CA LEU A 76 11.31 -8.64 -1.36
C LEU A 76 12.46 -7.73 -0.94
N THR A 77 13.70 -8.19 -1.11
CA THR A 77 14.90 -7.38 -0.80
C THR A 77 14.99 -6.16 -1.72
N LEU A 78 14.76 -6.34 -3.02
CA LEU A 78 14.74 -5.25 -3.98
C LEU A 78 13.59 -4.28 -3.71
N LEU A 79 12.39 -4.79 -3.41
CA LEU A 79 11.24 -3.97 -3.04
C LEU A 79 11.53 -3.09 -1.81
N ASN A 80 12.05 -3.69 -0.73
CA ASN A 80 12.38 -2.93 0.48
C ASN A 80 13.40 -1.81 0.21
N ASN A 81 14.45 -2.09 -0.57
CA ASN A 81 15.47 -1.09 -0.88
C ASN A 81 14.94 0.01 -1.81
N ASN A 82 14.25 -0.37 -2.87
CA ASN A 82 13.79 0.56 -3.89
C ASN A 82 12.61 1.42 -3.43
N CYS A 83 11.72 0.87 -2.59
CA CYS A 83 10.53 1.57 -2.13
C CYS A 83 10.80 2.49 -0.93
N GLU A 84 11.97 2.45 -0.28
CA GLU A 84 12.21 3.25 0.93
C GLU A 84 11.96 4.74 0.71
N ASN A 85 12.63 5.35 -0.27
CA ASN A 85 12.48 6.78 -0.56
C ASN A 85 11.06 7.12 -1.06
N PRO A 86 10.50 6.41 -2.07
CA PRO A 86 9.12 6.62 -2.50
C PRO A 86 8.09 6.52 -1.38
N PHE A 87 8.25 5.55 -0.49
CA PHE A 87 7.38 5.37 0.68
C PHE A 87 7.49 6.54 1.65
N ARG A 88 8.72 6.96 2.00
CA ARG A 88 8.96 8.12 2.87
C ARG A 88 8.34 9.39 2.31
N GLU A 89 8.50 9.66 1.02
CA GLU A 89 7.90 10.83 0.38
C GLU A 89 6.37 10.78 0.34
N CYS A 90 5.80 9.60 0.06
CA CYS A 90 4.36 9.39 0.08
C CYS A 90 3.80 9.63 1.49
N LEU A 91 4.43 9.03 2.50
CA LEU A 91 4.03 9.15 3.89
C LEU A 91 4.14 10.59 4.40
N ALA A 92 5.22 11.30 4.05
CA ALA A 92 5.40 12.70 4.40
C ALA A 92 4.31 13.61 3.83
N LYS A 93 3.71 13.27 2.68
CA LYS A 93 2.55 14.00 2.12
C LYS A 93 1.26 13.72 2.88
N LEU A 94 1.09 12.51 3.42
CA LEU A 94 -0.11 12.09 4.14
C LEU A 94 -0.15 12.60 5.59
N ILE A 95 1.01 12.71 6.26
CA ILE A 95 1.09 13.10 7.67
C ILE A 95 1.13 14.63 7.85
N LYS A 96 1.15 15.42 6.77
CA LYS A 96 1.23 16.89 6.91
C LYS A 96 0.08 17.41 7.78
N PRO A 97 0.37 18.25 8.78
CA PRO A 97 -0.67 18.89 9.56
C PRO A 97 -1.61 19.66 8.63
N SER A 98 -2.91 19.41 8.75
CA SER A 98 -3.91 20.34 8.21
C SER A 98 -3.79 21.62 9.04
N PHE A 99 -3.09 22.61 8.51
CA PHE A 99 -3.12 23.98 9.04
C PHE A 99 -4.42 24.65 8.61
#